data_AF-A0A1H3QTI4-F1
#
_entry.id   AF-A0A1H3QTI4-F1
#
_cell.length_a   1.000
_cell.length_b   1.000
_cell.length_c   1.000
_cell.angle_alpha   90.00
_cell.angle_beta   90.00
_cell.angle_gamma   90.00
#
_symmetry.space_group_name_H-M   'P 1'
#
loop_
_entity.id
_entity.type
_entity.pdbx_description
1 polymer ?
#
loop_
_entity_poly.entity_id
_entity_poly.type
_entity_poly.pdbx_seq_one_letter_code
_entity_poly.pdbx_strand_id
1 'polypeptide(L)'
;MIKHDIIKIDDALKSNPDNIEEIVQQLFEGDSVENQSLRPEVVREVNYLYENVWMGLFWYLHRYTGEWIQAEPLVEELNEKVQEAESLEEAATNAIYILQSWGEQVVFDFMGTLCMLEADLVTRDGEIDELLHIIRTFEGSYSGYVREREKQLVMAVDEDIQPGMGYYIAQPIIQEAPAFAVWVQAVLQVALDQRRGLIKDALSSISFKRGSYEEFILKISMAIQGVIEDTALLCGYIAVKVFQLQRYYTFHI
;
A
#
# COMPACT_ATOMS: atom_id res chain seq x y z
N MET A 1 -2.96 -12.73 -25.77
CA MET A 1 -1.56 -12.31 -26.05
C MET A 1 -1.46 -10.83 -25.73
N ILE A 2 -1.44 -10.51 -24.43
CA ILE A 2 -1.25 -9.14 -23.91
C ILE A 2 0.20 -9.14 -23.43
N LYS A 3 1.07 -8.49 -24.19
CA LYS A 3 2.52 -8.56 -24.01
C LYS A 3 3.18 -7.21 -24.29
N HIS A 4 2.42 -6.12 -24.37
CA HIS A 4 2.90 -4.89 -25.03
C HIS A 4 2.88 -3.63 -24.18
N ASP A 5 2.23 -3.60 -23.02
CA ASP A 5 2.18 -2.37 -22.21
C ASP A 5 3.09 -2.40 -20.95
N ILE A 6 3.43 -3.58 -20.43
CA ILE A 6 4.38 -3.75 -19.30
C ILE A 6 5.83 -3.42 -19.70
N ILE A 7 6.19 -3.57 -20.99
CA ILE A 7 7.56 -3.28 -21.48
C ILE A 7 7.94 -1.81 -21.24
N LYS A 8 6.97 -0.90 -21.10
CA LYS A 8 7.24 0.51 -20.78
C LYS A 8 7.50 0.77 -19.29
N ILE A 9 6.95 -0.04 -18.39
CA ILE A 9 7.22 0.08 -16.93
C ILE A 9 8.65 -0.37 -16.64
N ASP A 10 9.13 -1.44 -17.28
CA ASP A 10 10.52 -1.90 -17.12
C ASP A 10 11.55 -0.87 -17.62
N ASP A 11 11.29 -0.22 -18.77
CA ASP A 11 12.15 0.85 -19.29
C ASP A 11 12.07 2.13 -18.44
N ALA A 12 10.87 2.51 -17.97
CA ALA A 12 10.65 3.69 -17.14
C ALA A 12 11.20 3.55 -15.70
N LEU A 13 11.22 2.35 -15.14
CA LEU A 13 11.82 2.03 -13.84
C LEU A 13 13.34 1.92 -13.90
N LYS A 14 13.91 1.55 -15.06
CA LYS A 14 15.36 1.58 -15.32
C LYS A 14 15.88 2.99 -15.61
N SER A 15 15.03 3.89 -16.08
CA SER A 15 15.35 5.29 -16.31
C SER A 15 14.97 6.16 -15.11
N ASN A 16 15.97 6.54 -14.32
CA ASN A 16 16.04 7.72 -13.44
C ASN A 16 14.75 8.16 -12.66
N PRO A 17 14.77 8.25 -11.30
CA PRO A 17 13.63 8.68 -10.49
C PRO A 17 13.00 10.06 -10.84
N ASP A 18 13.62 10.83 -11.73
CA ASP A 18 13.14 12.13 -12.20
C ASP A 18 11.81 12.07 -13.02
N ASN A 19 11.36 10.90 -13.48
CA ASN A 19 10.14 10.74 -14.30
C ASN A 19 8.95 10.08 -13.58
N ILE A 20 9.00 9.92 -12.24
CA ILE A 20 7.97 9.20 -11.49
C ILE A 20 6.58 9.82 -11.63
N GLU A 21 6.49 11.15 -11.71
CA GLU A 21 5.22 11.85 -11.88
C GLU A 21 4.54 11.50 -13.22
N GLU A 22 5.31 11.42 -14.31
CA GLU A 22 4.81 11.02 -15.63
C GLU A 22 4.38 9.55 -15.64
N ILE A 23 5.12 8.67 -14.95
CA ILE A 23 4.77 7.25 -14.80
C ILE A 23 3.46 7.08 -14.04
N VAL A 24 3.28 7.79 -12.92
CA VAL A 24 2.02 7.74 -12.14
C VAL A 24 0.85 8.25 -12.99
N GLN A 25 1.01 9.36 -13.72
CA GLN A 25 -0.02 9.87 -14.63
C GLN A 25 -0.36 8.90 -15.78
N GLN A 26 0.57 8.03 -16.19
CA GLN A 26 0.33 7.00 -17.19
C GLN A 26 -0.38 5.75 -16.61
N LEU A 27 -0.19 5.45 -15.32
CA LEU A 27 -0.72 4.25 -14.67
C LEU A 27 -2.10 4.45 -14.03
N PHE A 28 -2.42 5.68 -13.65
CA PHE A 28 -3.71 6.07 -13.11
C PHE A 28 -4.56 6.75 -14.19
N GLU A 29 -5.88 6.57 -14.13
CA GLU A 29 -6.85 7.22 -15.00
C GLU A 29 -7.18 8.63 -14.46
N GLY A 30 -7.58 9.55 -15.35
CA GLY A 30 -8.27 10.78 -14.97
C GLY A 30 -7.68 12.09 -15.51
N ASP A 31 -8.32 12.66 -16.53
CA ASP A 31 -8.17 14.06 -16.93
C ASP A 31 -8.75 15.04 -15.87
N SER A 32 -9.34 14.53 -14.77
CA SER A 32 -9.87 15.31 -13.66
C SER A 32 -9.46 14.73 -12.31
N VAL A 33 -9.19 15.63 -11.37
CA VAL A 33 -8.77 15.44 -9.95
C VAL A 33 -9.71 14.49 -9.16
N GLU A 34 -10.89 14.17 -9.69
CA GLU A 34 -11.96 13.47 -8.98
C GLU A 34 -11.91 11.93 -9.11
N ASN A 35 -11.30 11.35 -10.15
CA ASN A 35 -11.35 9.89 -10.41
C ASN A 35 -9.97 9.27 -10.71
N GLN A 36 -9.04 9.35 -9.76
CA GLN A 36 -7.74 8.69 -9.88
C GLN A 36 -7.76 7.28 -9.27
N SER A 37 -8.15 6.33 -10.10
CA SER A 37 -7.93 4.90 -9.88
C SER A 37 -6.90 4.38 -10.89
N LEU A 38 -6.31 3.22 -10.64
CA LEU A 38 -5.55 2.53 -11.68
C LEU A 38 -6.41 2.36 -12.93
N ARG A 39 -5.78 2.49 -14.11
CA ARG A 39 -6.50 2.29 -15.36
C ARG A 39 -7.07 0.87 -15.44
N PRO A 40 -8.28 0.65 -16.00
CA PRO A 40 -8.93 -0.65 -16.03
C PRO A 40 -8.08 -1.79 -16.63
N GLU A 41 -7.24 -1.48 -17.61
CA GLU A 41 -6.28 -2.41 -18.20
C GLU A 41 -5.20 -2.85 -17.21
N VAL A 42 -4.68 -1.94 -16.39
CA VAL A 42 -3.69 -2.23 -15.33
C VAL A 42 -4.38 -3.02 -14.21
N VAL A 43 -5.56 -2.58 -13.77
CA VAL A 43 -6.37 -3.28 -12.76
C VAL A 43 -6.62 -4.72 -13.17
N ARG A 44 -6.96 -4.98 -14.44
CA ARG A 44 -7.22 -6.35 -14.92
C ARG A 44 -6.00 -7.26 -14.83
N GLU A 45 -4.81 -6.77 -15.17
CA GLU A 45 -3.57 -7.55 -15.11
C GLU A 45 -3.09 -7.76 -13.68
N VAL A 46 -3.20 -6.73 -12.86
CA VAL A 46 -2.87 -6.75 -11.43
C VAL A 46 -3.81 -7.72 -10.71
N ASN A 47 -5.14 -7.58 -10.87
CA ASN A 47 -6.16 -8.43 -10.24
C ASN A 47 -6.07 -9.90 -10.65
N TYR A 48 -5.56 -10.20 -11.86
CA TYR A 48 -5.41 -11.60 -12.29
C TYR A 48 -4.59 -12.44 -11.31
N LEU A 49 -3.52 -11.87 -10.73
CA LEU A 49 -2.71 -12.54 -9.71
C LEU A 49 -3.53 -12.80 -8.43
N TYR A 50 -4.24 -11.79 -7.95
CA TYR A 50 -4.88 -11.80 -6.63
C TYR A 50 -6.19 -12.58 -6.61
N GLU A 51 -6.96 -12.53 -7.68
CA GLU A 51 -8.25 -13.22 -7.75
C GLU A 51 -8.08 -14.71 -8.08
N ASN A 52 -7.04 -15.09 -8.83
CA ASN A 52 -6.86 -16.46 -9.32
C ASN A 52 -5.78 -17.26 -8.58
N VAL A 53 -4.79 -16.61 -7.96
CA VAL A 53 -3.72 -17.29 -7.20
C VAL A 53 -3.93 -17.10 -5.70
N TRP A 54 -3.99 -15.85 -5.23
CA TRP A 54 -4.08 -15.52 -3.80
C TRP A 54 -5.50 -15.12 -3.38
N MET A 55 -6.43 -16.06 -3.52
CA MET A 55 -7.85 -15.82 -3.25
C MET A 55 -8.08 -15.27 -1.84
N GLY A 56 -8.70 -14.08 -1.76
CA GLY A 56 -9.01 -13.40 -0.51
C GLY A 56 -7.99 -12.36 -0.07
N LEU A 57 -6.83 -12.27 -0.75
CA LEU A 57 -5.78 -11.31 -0.41
C LEU A 57 -6.20 -9.85 -0.68
N PHE A 58 -7.04 -9.61 -1.69
CA PHE A 58 -7.66 -8.29 -1.91
C PHE A 58 -8.52 -7.84 -0.72
N TRP A 59 -9.34 -8.73 -0.16
CA TRP A 59 -10.16 -8.41 1.02
C TRP A 59 -9.31 -8.11 2.25
N TYR A 60 -8.18 -8.80 2.39
CA TYR A 60 -7.19 -8.49 3.41
C TYR A 60 -6.62 -7.07 3.22
N LEU A 61 -6.18 -6.72 2.01
CA LEU A 61 -5.66 -5.38 1.72
C LEU A 61 -6.70 -4.28 1.94
N HIS A 62 -7.92 -4.50 1.47
CA HIS A 62 -9.02 -3.56 1.64
C HIS A 62 -9.30 -3.29 3.13
N ARG A 63 -9.37 -4.37 3.93
CA ARG A 63 -9.53 -4.25 5.38
C ARG A 63 -8.34 -3.53 6.01
N TYR A 64 -7.12 -3.94 5.70
CA TYR A 64 -5.91 -3.38 6.30
C TYR A 64 -5.79 -1.89 5.98
N THR A 65 -6.01 -1.49 4.73
CA THR A 65 -6.02 -0.08 4.31
C THR A 65 -6.98 0.76 5.15
N GLY A 66 -8.14 0.22 5.52
CA GLY A 66 -9.16 0.89 6.33
C GLY A 66 -8.88 0.94 7.83
N GLU A 67 -7.86 0.25 8.35
CA GLU A 67 -7.58 0.18 9.79
C GLU A 67 -7.01 1.48 10.38
N TRP A 68 -6.52 2.43 9.56
CA TRP A 68 -6.01 3.71 10.05
C TRP A 68 -7.01 4.49 10.90
N ILE A 69 -8.31 4.35 10.62
CA ILE A 69 -9.38 5.02 11.38
C ILE A 69 -9.49 4.49 12.82
N GLN A 70 -8.93 3.31 13.08
CA GLN A 70 -8.87 2.65 14.39
C GLN A 70 -7.49 2.80 15.04
N ALA A 71 -6.50 3.31 14.31
CA ALA A 71 -5.17 3.63 14.83
C ALA A 71 -5.21 4.98 15.55
N GLU A 72 -5.68 4.97 16.80
CA GLU A 72 -5.87 6.15 17.65
C GLU A 72 -4.68 7.14 17.59
N PRO A 73 -3.39 6.72 17.68
CA PRO A 73 -2.27 7.67 17.60
C PRO A 73 -2.20 8.43 16.27
N LEU A 74 -2.47 7.75 15.15
CA LEU A 74 -2.40 8.35 13.83
C LEU A 74 -3.54 9.33 13.60
N VAL A 75 -4.75 8.98 14.07
CA VAL A 75 -5.92 9.87 13.91
C VAL A 75 -5.81 11.08 14.82
N GLU A 76 -5.28 10.92 16.04
CA GLU A 76 -4.98 12.03 16.94
C GLU A 76 -3.95 12.99 16.34
N GLU A 77 -2.83 12.47 15.83
CA GLU A 77 -1.80 13.27 15.16
C GLU A 77 -2.37 14.01 13.95
N LEU A 78 -3.17 13.32 13.12
CA LEU A 78 -3.83 13.91 11.96
C LEU A 78 -4.74 15.06 12.37
N ASN A 79 -5.58 14.86 13.39
CA ASN A 79 -6.49 15.88 13.86
C ASN A 79 -5.76 17.07 14.48
N GLU A 80 -4.72 16.85 15.29
CA GLU A 80 -3.89 17.92 15.88
C GLU A 80 -3.23 18.76 14.78
N LYS A 81 -2.51 18.11 13.85
CA LYS A 81 -1.77 18.81 12.78
C LYS A 81 -2.68 19.56 11.81
N VAL A 82 -3.90 19.08 11.58
CA VAL A 82 -4.89 19.79 10.76
C VAL A 82 -5.46 21.00 11.50
N GLN A 83 -5.69 20.91 12.81
CA GLN A 83 -6.24 22.01 13.61
C GLN A 83 -5.23 23.13 13.89
N GLU A 84 -3.94 22.78 14.01
CA GLU A 84 -2.85 23.74 14.25
C GLU A 84 -2.45 24.53 12.99
N ALA A 85 -2.78 24.03 11.80
CA ALA A 85 -2.41 24.64 10.54
C ALA A 85 -2.97 26.06 10.37
N GLU A 86 -2.14 26.98 9.89
CA GLU A 86 -2.50 28.40 9.68
C GLU A 86 -3.31 28.61 8.40
N SER A 87 -3.30 27.63 7.49
CA SER A 87 -4.00 27.70 6.21
C SER A 87 -4.55 26.33 5.78
N LEU A 88 -5.53 26.35 4.88
CA LEU A 88 -6.07 25.12 4.27
C LEU A 88 -5.01 24.36 3.47
N GLU A 89 -4.02 25.07 2.91
CA GLU A 89 -2.92 24.47 2.16
C GLU A 89 -1.96 23.71 3.08
N GLU A 90 -1.64 24.31 4.22
CA GLU A 90 -0.82 23.68 5.26
C GLU A 90 -1.56 22.48 5.87
N ALA A 91 -2.85 22.62 6.17
CA ALA A 91 -3.68 21.51 6.67
C ALA A 91 -3.71 20.32 5.69
N ALA A 92 -3.86 20.60 4.39
CA ALA A 92 -3.82 19.55 3.37
C ALA A 92 -2.44 18.90 3.26
N THR A 93 -1.36 19.69 3.37
CA THR A 93 0.01 19.17 3.35
C THR A 93 0.27 18.26 4.56
N ASN A 94 -0.17 18.66 5.75
CA ASN A 94 -0.06 17.85 6.96
C ASN A 94 -0.87 16.56 6.84
N ALA A 95 -2.11 16.64 6.33
CA ALA A 95 -2.94 15.47 6.10
C ALA A 95 -2.30 14.49 5.12
N ILE A 96 -1.80 14.99 3.98
CA ILE A 96 -1.09 14.16 2.99
C ILE A 96 0.13 13.49 3.60
N TYR A 97 0.94 14.20 4.39
CA TYR A 97 2.13 13.64 5.03
C TYR A 97 1.80 12.47 5.98
N ILE A 98 0.77 12.63 6.81
CA ILE A 98 0.37 11.59 7.77
C ILE A 98 -0.26 10.39 7.05
N LEU A 99 -1.12 10.64 6.07
CA LEU A 99 -1.74 9.59 5.25
C LEU A 99 -0.71 8.88 4.36
N GLN A 100 0.34 9.58 3.93
CA GLN A 100 1.48 8.99 3.24
C GLN A 100 2.21 8.02 4.16
N SER A 101 2.54 8.41 5.40
CA SER A 101 3.20 7.52 6.36
C SER A 101 2.42 6.22 6.56
N TRP A 102 1.09 6.31 6.74
CA TRP A 102 0.22 5.14 6.79
C TRP A 102 0.24 4.32 5.50
N GLY A 103 0.07 4.99 4.37
CA GLY A 103 0.01 4.34 3.07
C GLY A 103 1.32 3.63 2.72
N GLU A 104 2.47 4.20 3.08
CA GLU A 104 3.78 3.58 2.91
C GLU A 104 3.80 2.24 3.62
N GLN A 105 3.33 2.22 4.86
CA GLN A 105 3.27 0.99 5.63
C GLN A 105 2.39 -0.07 4.97
N VAL A 106 1.16 0.29 4.61
CA VAL A 106 0.23 -0.64 3.93
C VAL A 106 0.85 -1.19 2.64
N VAL A 107 1.45 -0.32 1.84
CA VAL A 107 2.06 -0.71 0.55
C VAL A 107 3.25 -1.64 0.78
N PHE A 108 4.16 -1.30 1.70
CA PHE A 108 5.33 -2.11 2.02
C PHE A 108 4.94 -3.48 2.58
N ASP A 109 4.07 -3.51 3.59
CA ASP A 109 3.64 -4.76 4.24
C ASP A 109 2.90 -5.66 3.27
N PHE A 110 2.03 -5.10 2.41
CA PHE A 110 1.33 -5.86 1.39
C PHE A 110 2.31 -6.42 0.34
N MET A 111 3.22 -5.59 -0.16
CA MET A 111 4.25 -6.00 -1.11
C MET A 111 5.14 -7.11 -0.52
N GLY A 112 5.59 -6.96 0.73
CA GLY A 112 6.37 -7.95 1.44
C GLY A 112 5.59 -9.25 1.63
N THR A 113 4.31 -9.15 2.04
CA THR A 113 3.40 -10.30 2.20
C THR A 113 3.30 -11.08 0.91
N LEU A 114 3.09 -10.40 -0.22
CA LEU A 114 2.97 -11.06 -1.52
C LEU A 114 4.27 -11.74 -1.95
N CYS A 115 5.41 -11.08 -1.78
CA CYS A 115 6.72 -11.66 -2.07
C CYS A 115 7.00 -12.89 -1.21
N MET A 116 6.66 -12.83 0.07
CA MET A 116 6.79 -13.95 0.99
C MET A 116 5.89 -15.14 0.60
N LEU A 117 4.63 -14.88 0.29
CA LEU A 117 3.68 -15.91 -0.17
C LEU A 117 4.18 -16.61 -1.45
N GLU A 118 4.70 -15.85 -2.40
CA GLU A 118 5.28 -16.41 -3.64
C GLU A 118 6.55 -17.22 -3.36
N ALA A 119 7.38 -16.82 -2.38
CA ALA A 119 8.53 -17.61 -1.95
C ALA A 119 8.10 -18.92 -1.27
N ASP A 120 7.11 -18.86 -0.37
CA ASP A 120 6.53 -20.02 0.30
C ASP A 120 5.91 -21.03 -0.68
N LEU A 121 5.31 -20.53 -1.76
CA LEU A 121 4.77 -21.33 -2.84
C LEU A 121 5.88 -22.06 -3.62
N VAL A 122 7.00 -21.37 -3.90
CA VAL A 122 8.16 -21.97 -4.57
C VAL A 122 8.79 -23.08 -3.74
N THR A 123 8.90 -22.89 -2.42
CA THR A 123 9.44 -23.91 -1.50
C THR A 123 8.59 -25.18 -1.46
N ARG A 124 7.30 -25.08 -1.80
CA ARG A 124 6.33 -26.19 -1.79
C ARG A 124 6.02 -26.73 -3.19
N ASP A 125 6.94 -26.59 -4.13
CA ASP A 125 6.79 -27.07 -5.51
C ASP A 125 5.49 -26.58 -6.22
N GLY A 126 4.94 -25.44 -5.81
CA GLY A 126 3.75 -24.85 -6.43
C GLY A 126 2.40 -25.33 -5.87
N GLU A 127 2.36 -26.01 -4.72
CA GLU A 127 1.12 -26.51 -4.12
C GLU A 127 0.32 -25.39 -3.39
N ILE A 128 -0.43 -24.58 -4.15
CA ILE A 128 -1.24 -23.45 -3.64
C ILE A 128 -2.28 -23.90 -2.60
N ASP A 129 -2.97 -25.02 -2.85
CA ASP A 129 -4.06 -25.49 -1.98
C ASP A 129 -3.57 -25.84 -0.57
N GLU A 130 -2.36 -26.39 -0.44
CA GLU A 130 -1.74 -26.69 0.85
C GLU A 130 -1.44 -25.40 1.61
N LEU A 131 -0.85 -24.41 0.94
CA LEU A 131 -0.53 -23.12 1.55
C LEU A 131 -1.79 -22.35 1.96
N LEU A 132 -2.84 -22.35 1.12
CA LEU A 132 -4.14 -21.78 1.49
C LEU A 132 -4.77 -22.51 2.68
N HIS A 133 -4.62 -23.83 2.76
CA HIS A 133 -5.05 -24.59 3.94
C HIS A 133 -4.31 -24.11 5.19
N ILE A 134 -2.98 -24.01 5.14
CA ILE A 134 -2.14 -23.49 6.24
C ILE A 134 -2.60 -22.09 6.66
N ILE A 135 -2.73 -21.16 5.72
CA ILE A 135 -3.18 -19.78 6.01
C ILE A 135 -4.52 -19.78 6.75
N ARG A 136 -5.48 -20.62 6.31
CA ARG A 136 -6.80 -20.73 6.95
C ARG A 136 -6.74 -21.37 8.35
N THR A 137 -5.71 -22.14 8.67
CA THR A 137 -5.51 -22.69 10.02
C THR A 137 -4.96 -21.67 11.02
N PHE A 138 -4.32 -20.59 10.57
CA PHE A 138 -3.88 -19.48 11.43
C PHE A 138 -5.01 -18.50 11.69
N GLU A 139 -5.51 -18.41 12.93
CA GLU A 139 -6.59 -17.49 13.39
C GLU A 139 -7.49 -16.95 12.25
N GLY A 140 -7.97 -17.89 11.42
CA GLY A 140 -8.88 -17.74 10.28
C GLY A 140 -8.48 -16.86 9.09
N SER A 141 -7.26 -16.32 8.94
CA SER A 141 -7.03 -15.31 7.90
C SER A 141 -5.57 -15.03 7.51
N TYR A 142 -5.39 -14.31 6.39
CA TYR A 142 -4.12 -13.73 5.98
C TYR A 142 -3.45 -12.94 7.10
N SER A 143 -4.20 -12.15 7.88
CA SER A 143 -3.64 -11.37 8.99
C SER A 143 -2.95 -12.24 10.04
N GLY A 144 -3.54 -13.38 10.41
CA GLY A 144 -2.96 -14.31 11.36
C GLY A 144 -1.69 -14.98 10.83
N TYR A 145 -1.72 -15.38 9.55
CA TYR A 145 -0.56 -15.96 8.87
C TYR A 145 0.60 -14.96 8.75
N VAL A 146 0.32 -13.76 8.24
CA VAL A 146 1.26 -12.64 8.10
C VAL A 146 1.94 -12.33 9.43
N ARG A 147 1.16 -12.20 10.51
CA ARG A 147 1.67 -11.93 11.86
C ARG A 147 2.59 -13.04 12.37
N GLU A 148 2.30 -14.30 12.08
CA GLU A 148 3.20 -15.39 12.47
C GLU A 148 4.53 -15.31 11.71
N ARG A 149 4.49 -14.95 10.44
CA ARG A 149 5.70 -14.82 9.62
C ARG A 149 6.52 -13.59 10.00
N GLU A 150 5.89 -12.48 10.38
CA GLU A 150 6.56 -11.32 10.99
C GLU A 150 7.39 -11.74 12.20
N LYS A 151 6.82 -12.51 13.13
CA LYS A 151 7.56 -13.00 14.31
C LYS A 151 8.77 -13.85 13.95
N GLN A 152 8.69 -14.62 12.86
CA GLN A 152 9.80 -15.45 12.39
C GLN A 152 10.91 -14.61 11.75
N LEU A 153 10.55 -13.52 11.08
CA LEU A 153 11.50 -12.55 10.52
C LEU A 153 12.12 -11.66 11.62
N VAL A 154 11.37 -11.35 12.68
CA VAL A 154 11.86 -10.65 13.88
C VAL A 154 12.62 -11.62 14.77
N MET A 155 13.82 -12.01 14.35
CA MET A 155 14.80 -12.59 15.27
C MET A 155 15.45 -11.46 16.08
N ALA A 156 14.79 -11.10 17.19
CA ALA A 156 15.23 -10.19 18.26
C ALA A 156 14.96 -8.68 18.09
N VAL A 157 13.70 -8.22 18.24
CA VAL A 157 13.34 -6.90 18.82
C VAL A 157 11.94 -6.98 19.48
N ASP A 158 11.82 -6.45 20.70
CA ASP A 158 10.65 -6.18 21.57
C ASP A 158 9.29 -6.86 21.31
N GLU A 159 8.73 -7.46 22.37
CA GLU A 159 7.39 -8.08 22.41
C GLU A 159 6.21 -7.10 22.23
N ASP A 160 6.47 -5.78 22.18
CA ASP A 160 5.45 -4.71 22.20
C ASP A 160 5.00 -4.21 20.82
N ILE A 161 5.43 -4.84 19.72
CA ILE A 161 5.10 -4.40 18.36
C ILE A 161 3.67 -4.85 17.99
N GLN A 162 2.82 -3.88 17.63
CA GLN A 162 1.45 -4.10 17.13
C GLN A 162 1.44 -4.22 15.60
N PRO A 163 0.45 -4.90 15.00
CA PRO A 163 0.14 -4.72 13.57
C PRO A 163 -0.03 -3.23 13.26
N GLY A 164 0.54 -2.72 12.17
CA GLY A 164 0.61 -1.27 11.97
C GLY A 164 1.86 -0.61 12.58
N MET A 165 2.84 -1.38 13.05
CA MET A 165 4.13 -0.85 13.52
C MET A 165 5.29 -1.62 12.88
N GLY A 166 6.04 -0.95 12.00
CA GLY A 166 7.29 -1.43 11.43
C GLY A 166 7.16 -2.26 10.14
N TYR A 167 8.08 -2.02 9.21
CA TYR A 167 8.12 -2.60 7.86
C TYR A 167 8.74 -4.00 7.83
N TYR A 168 8.49 -4.84 8.83
CA TYR A 168 9.30 -6.04 9.08
C TYR A 168 9.21 -7.06 7.95
N ILE A 169 8.02 -7.31 7.42
CA ILE A 169 7.89 -8.20 6.27
C ILE A 169 8.60 -7.61 5.07
N ALA A 170 8.48 -6.30 4.84
CA ALA A 170 9.13 -5.64 3.71
C ALA A 170 10.64 -5.42 3.89
N GLN A 171 11.19 -5.63 5.09
CA GLN A 171 12.56 -5.31 5.44
C GLN A 171 13.60 -5.92 4.49
N PRO A 172 13.52 -7.21 4.09
CA PRO A 172 14.45 -7.78 3.12
C PRO A 172 14.44 -7.02 1.79
N ILE A 173 13.26 -6.59 1.32
CA ILE A 173 13.14 -5.79 0.09
C ILE A 173 13.74 -4.40 0.29
N ILE A 174 13.47 -3.73 1.41
CA ILE A 174 13.98 -2.40 1.70
C ILE A 174 15.52 -2.40 1.77
N GLN A 175 16.11 -3.44 2.37
CA GLN A 175 17.57 -3.58 2.51
C GLN A 175 18.25 -3.93 1.18
N GLU A 176 17.68 -4.86 0.42
CA GLU A 176 18.33 -5.42 -0.78
C GLU A 176 17.93 -4.70 -2.08
N ALA A 177 16.82 -3.95 -2.07
CA ALA A 177 16.32 -3.17 -3.20
C ALA A 177 15.87 -1.74 -2.80
N PRO A 178 16.76 -0.93 -2.19
CA PRO A 178 16.40 0.38 -1.65
C PRO A 178 15.90 1.38 -2.71
N ALA A 179 16.39 1.28 -3.96
CA ALA A 179 15.91 2.11 -5.05
C ALA A 179 14.42 1.85 -5.38
N PHE A 180 13.98 0.59 -5.26
CA PHE A 180 12.59 0.25 -5.46
C PHE A 180 11.72 0.74 -4.30
N ALA A 181 12.22 0.67 -3.06
CA ALA A 181 11.53 1.25 -1.90
C ALA A 181 11.32 2.77 -2.03
N VAL A 182 12.37 3.50 -2.46
CA VAL A 182 12.25 4.95 -2.74
C VAL A 182 11.23 5.23 -3.86
N TRP A 183 11.22 4.39 -4.89
CA TRP A 183 10.24 4.51 -5.97
C TRP A 183 8.81 4.30 -5.48
N VAL A 184 8.56 3.29 -4.63
CA VAL A 184 7.25 3.02 -4.01
C VAL A 184 6.76 4.25 -3.23
N GLN A 185 7.62 4.84 -2.40
CA GLN A 185 7.28 6.05 -1.62
C GLN A 185 6.90 7.22 -2.53
N ALA A 186 7.67 7.44 -3.60
CA ALA A 186 7.42 8.51 -4.54
C ALA A 186 6.11 8.32 -5.32
N VAL A 187 5.77 7.09 -5.72
CA VAL A 187 4.48 6.78 -6.37
C VAL A 187 3.31 7.12 -5.46
N LEU A 188 3.37 6.68 -4.20
CA LEU A 188 2.32 6.96 -3.23
C LEU A 188 2.19 8.47 -2.96
N GLN A 189 3.32 9.16 -2.78
CA GLN A 189 3.33 10.61 -2.56
C GLN A 189 2.66 11.36 -3.71
N VAL A 190 3.03 11.04 -4.96
CA VAL A 190 2.43 11.67 -6.15
C VAL A 190 0.94 11.36 -6.23
N ALA A 191 0.53 10.11 -5.99
CA ALA A 191 -0.88 9.72 -6.06
C ALA A 191 -1.73 10.42 -4.98
N LEU A 192 -1.22 10.58 -3.76
CA LEU A 192 -1.89 11.35 -2.70
C LEU A 192 -1.92 12.85 -2.98
N ASP A 193 -0.82 13.42 -3.52
CA ASP A 193 -0.76 14.84 -3.85
C ASP A 193 -1.76 15.21 -4.95
N GLN A 194 -1.98 14.31 -5.90
CA GLN A 194 -3.01 14.52 -6.90
C GLN A 194 -4.44 14.51 -6.33
N ARG A 195 -4.66 13.94 -5.13
CA ARG A 195 -5.93 14.05 -4.37
C ARG A 195 -6.03 15.31 -3.52
N ARG A 196 -5.02 16.19 -3.53
CA ARG A 196 -4.99 17.42 -2.70
C ARG A 196 -6.25 18.27 -2.82
N GLY A 197 -6.82 18.40 -4.03
CA GLY A 197 -8.08 19.13 -4.23
C GLY A 197 -9.22 18.55 -3.39
N LEU A 198 -9.47 17.24 -3.50
CA LEU A 198 -10.49 16.54 -2.73
C LEU A 198 -10.21 16.56 -1.23
N ILE A 199 -8.94 16.47 -0.82
CA ILE A 199 -8.54 16.59 0.59
C ILE A 199 -8.89 17.99 1.11
N LYS A 200 -8.60 19.06 0.35
CA LYS A 200 -8.97 20.43 0.72
C LYS A 200 -10.49 20.62 0.79
N ASP A 201 -11.25 19.98 -0.10
CA ASP A 201 -12.72 20.00 -0.06
C ASP A 201 -13.27 19.25 1.16
N ALA A 202 -12.69 18.10 1.50
CA ALA A 202 -12.99 17.36 2.72
C ALA A 202 -12.73 18.25 3.95
N LEU A 203 -11.54 18.84 4.03
CA LEU A 203 -11.12 19.71 5.14
C LEU A 203 -11.93 21.00 5.27
N SER A 204 -12.42 21.58 4.17
CA SER A 204 -13.17 22.85 4.17
C SER A 204 -14.65 22.66 4.51
N SER A 205 -15.24 21.54 4.11
CA SER A 205 -16.64 21.20 4.39
C SER A 205 -16.89 20.82 5.85
N ILE A 206 -15.82 20.50 6.57
CA ILE A 206 -15.78 20.39 8.02
C ILE A 206 -15.41 21.79 8.47
N SER A 207 -16.35 22.54 9.05
CA SER A 207 -15.98 23.85 9.61
C SER A 207 -14.74 23.61 10.48
N PHE A 208 -13.63 24.27 10.16
CA PHE A 208 -12.25 24.04 10.61
C PHE A 208 -12.07 24.04 12.15
N LYS A 209 -13.18 24.17 12.91
CA LYS A 209 -13.29 24.21 14.38
C LYS A 209 -14.59 23.61 14.96
N ARG A 210 -15.52 23.03 14.17
CA ARG A 210 -16.84 22.55 14.67
C ARG A 210 -17.47 21.31 13.99
N GLY A 211 -16.78 20.62 13.06
CA GLY A 211 -17.34 19.35 12.54
C GLY A 211 -17.20 18.20 13.54
N SER A 212 -17.99 17.13 13.38
CA SER A 212 -17.82 15.92 14.20
C SER A 212 -16.59 15.15 13.73
N TYR A 213 -15.90 14.53 14.68
CA TYR A 213 -14.74 13.66 14.43
C TYR A 213 -15.05 12.55 13.40
N GLU A 214 -16.26 11.98 13.45
CA GLU A 214 -16.65 10.95 12.48
C GLU A 214 -16.83 11.50 11.06
N GLU A 215 -17.34 12.72 10.92
CA GLU A 215 -17.49 13.37 9.62
C GLU A 215 -16.12 13.68 8.99
N PHE A 216 -15.13 14.03 9.82
CA PHE A 216 -13.75 14.23 9.38
C PHE A 216 -13.13 12.96 8.82
N ILE A 217 -13.17 11.87 9.60
CA ILE A 217 -12.64 10.57 9.17
C ILE A 217 -13.30 10.11 7.88
N LEU A 218 -14.63 10.22 7.78
CA LEU A 218 -15.37 9.78 6.61
C LEU A 218 -14.95 10.54 5.35
N LYS A 219 -14.87 11.88 5.42
CA LYS A 219 -14.55 12.72 4.26
C LYS A 219 -13.11 12.54 3.80
N ILE A 220 -12.17 12.43 4.74
CA ILE A 220 -10.78 12.10 4.40
C ILE A 220 -10.71 10.70 3.76
N SER A 221 -11.38 9.70 4.35
CA SER A 221 -11.42 8.34 3.79
C SER A 221 -11.94 8.32 2.35
N MET A 222 -12.99 9.11 2.05
CA MET A 222 -13.52 9.25 0.70
C MET A 222 -12.54 9.98 -0.24
N ALA A 223 -11.84 11.00 0.24
CA ALA A 223 -10.88 11.77 -0.57
C ALA A 223 -9.68 10.95 -1.03
N ILE A 224 -9.23 9.99 -0.21
CA ILE A 224 -8.10 9.09 -0.54
C ILE A 224 -8.55 7.70 -1.00
N GLN A 225 -9.85 7.49 -1.19
CA GLN A 225 -10.39 6.17 -1.50
C GLN A 225 -9.71 5.58 -2.74
N GLY A 226 -9.28 4.33 -2.61
CA GLY A 226 -8.62 3.58 -3.69
C GLY A 226 -7.13 3.90 -3.86
N VAL A 227 -6.62 5.06 -3.44
CA VAL A 227 -5.22 5.46 -3.73
C VAL A 227 -4.19 4.51 -3.10
N ILE A 228 -4.32 4.24 -1.80
CA ILE A 228 -3.38 3.38 -1.08
C ILE A 228 -3.51 1.93 -1.55
N GLU A 229 -4.74 1.45 -1.69
CA GLU A 229 -5.05 0.09 -2.14
C GLU A 229 -4.50 -0.18 -3.55
N ASP A 230 -4.78 0.71 -4.50
CA ASP A 230 -4.29 0.63 -5.87
C ASP A 230 -2.77 0.69 -5.93
N THR A 231 -2.16 1.58 -5.15
CA THR A 231 -0.69 1.67 -5.07
C THR A 231 -0.09 0.39 -4.53
N ALA A 232 -0.69 -0.21 -3.50
CA ALA A 232 -0.23 -1.47 -2.90
C ALA A 232 -0.33 -2.63 -3.90
N LEU A 233 -1.46 -2.74 -4.61
CA LEU A 233 -1.67 -3.74 -5.65
C LEU A 233 -0.64 -3.61 -6.78
N LEU A 234 -0.43 -2.39 -7.29
CA LEU A 234 0.58 -2.11 -8.33
C LEU A 234 1.99 -2.48 -7.87
N CYS A 235 2.39 -2.01 -6.69
CA CYS A 235 3.74 -2.24 -6.16
C CYS A 235 3.99 -3.73 -5.89
N GLY A 236 3.00 -4.43 -5.32
CA GLY A 236 3.06 -5.89 -5.12
C GLY A 236 3.23 -6.64 -6.44
N TYR A 237 2.44 -6.29 -7.47
CA TYR A 237 2.56 -6.90 -8.79
C TYR A 237 3.95 -6.70 -9.39
N ILE A 238 4.46 -5.46 -9.37
CA ILE A 238 5.78 -5.12 -9.93
C ILE A 238 6.88 -5.88 -9.16
N ALA A 239 6.81 -5.90 -7.83
CA ALA A 239 7.76 -6.61 -6.99
C ALA A 239 7.90 -8.08 -7.39
N VAL A 240 6.77 -8.77 -7.59
CA VAL A 240 6.76 -10.22 -7.86
C VAL A 240 6.98 -10.55 -9.34
N LYS A 241 6.27 -9.90 -10.25
CA LYS A 241 6.23 -10.33 -11.66
C LYS A 241 7.23 -9.62 -12.55
N VAL A 242 7.65 -8.41 -12.19
CA VAL A 242 8.65 -7.65 -12.96
C VAL A 242 10.04 -7.90 -12.38
N PHE A 243 10.23 -7.61 -11.09
CA PHE A 243 11.55 -7.69 -10.46
C PHE A 243 11.89 -9.02 -9.80
N GLN A 244 10.88 -9.86 -9.56
CA GLN A 244 11.02 -11.16 -8.92
C GLN A 244 11.68 -11.05 -7.52
N LEU A 245 11.23 -10.09 -6.72
CA LEU A 245 11.77 -9.77 -5.39
C LEU A 245 11.45 -10.84 -4.34
N GLN A 246 10.55 -11.80 -4.61
CA GLN A 246 10.31 -12.96 -3.75
C GLN A 246 11.59 -13.75 -3.45
N ARG A 247 12.60 -13.69 -4.33
CA ARG A 247 13.91 -14.34 -4.12
C ARG A 247 14.62 -13.90 -2.84
N TYR A 248 14.29 -12.72 -2.31
CA TYR A 248 14.86 -12.21 -1.06
C TYR A 248 14.26 -12.87 0.18
N TYR A 249 13.16 -13.62 0.04
CA TYR A 249 12.53 -14.35 1.15
C TYR A 249 12.94 -15.83 1.19
N THR A 250 13.39 -16.41 0.06
CA THR A 250 13.71 -17.86 -0.03
C THR A 250 14.83 -18.30 0.91
N PHE A 251 15.68 -17.38 1.39
CA PHE A 251 16.77 -17.69 2.33
C PHE A 251 16.37 -17.59 3.81
N HIS A 252 15.20 -17.03 4.11
CA HIS A 252 14.74 -16.74 5.48
C HIS A 252 13.60 -17.66 5.94
N ILE A 253 13.35 -18.76 5.21
CA ILE A 253 12.33 -19.78 5.46
C ILE A 253 13.01 -21.14 5.61
#